data_AF-A0A0E3L1W1-F1
#
_entry.id   AF-A0A0E3L1W1-F1
#
_cell.length_a   1.000
_cell.length_b   1.000
_cell.length_c   1.000
_cell.angle_alpha   90.00
_cell.angle_beta   90.00
_cell.angle_gamma   90.00
#
_symmetry.space_group_name_H-M   'P 1'
#
loop_
_entity.id
_entity.type
_entity.pdbx_description
1 polymer ?
#
loop_
_entity_poly.entity_id
_entity_poly.type
_entity_poly.pdbx_seq_one_letter_code
_entity_poly.pdbx_strand_id
1 'polypeptide(L)' 'MVIPDYQSVMLPLLKYAGDGKEHRIRDAVEKLAEEFRLSEEERNELLPSGQQVIFKNRVGWATLI' A
#
# COMPACT_ATOMS: atom_id res chain seq x y z
N MET A 1 2.31 11.06 -10.45
CA MET A 1 3.23 11.39 -9.34
C MET A 1 3.80 10.08 -8.82
N VAL A 2 4.88 10.09 -8.05
CA VAL A 2 5.64 8.86 -7.73
C VAL A 2 4.81 8.00 -6.77
N ILE A 3 4.42 6.79 -7.20
CA ILE A 3 3.82 5.79 -6.30
C ILE A 3 4.77 5.63 -5.09
N PRO A 4 4.26 5.75 -3.84
CA PRO A 4 5.08 5.65 -2.65
C PRO A 4 5.95 4.40 -2.66
N ASP A 5 7.22 4.59 -2.33
CA ASP A 5 8.12 3.45 -2.16
C ASP A 5 7.78 2.65 -0.90
N TYR A 6 8.46 1.52 -0.77
CA TYR A 6 8.28 0.62 0.37
C TYR A 6 8.44 1.33 1.72
N GLN A 7 9.47 2.17 1.87
CA GLN A 7 9.80 2.82 3.14
C GLN A 7 8.73 3.85 3.54
N SER A 8 8.21 4.57 2.55
CA SER A 8 7.15 5.56 2.73
C SER A 8 5.86 4.92 3.26
N VAL A 9 5.58 3.66 2.90
CA VAL A 9 4.39 2.91 3.30
C VAL A 9 4.46 2.36 4.73
N MET A 10 5.67 2.11 5.27
CA MET A 10 5.85 1.44 6.56
C MET A 10 5.16 2.16 7.73
N LEU A 11 5.43 3.47 7.91
CA LEU A 11 4.89 4.21 9.05
C LEU A 11 3.35 4.36 8.98
N PRO A 12 2.73 4.74 7.85
CA PRO A 12 1.27 4.77 7.72
C PRO A 12 0.63 3.40 7.98
N LEU A 13 1.24 2.30 7.49
CA LEU A 13 0.74 0.96 7.74
C LEU A 13 0.74 0.60 9.22
N LEU A 14 1.83 0.89 9.94
CA LEU A 14 1.92 0.66 11.39
C LEU A 14 0.90 1.49 12.17
N LYS A 15 0.69 2.75 11.77
CA LYS A 15 -0.35 3.60 12.38
C LYS A 15 -1.74 3.03 12.15
N TYR A 16 -2.03 2.54 10.95
CA TYR A 16 -3.30 1.90 10.61
C TYR A 16 -3.54 0.61 11.42
N ALA A 17 -2.53 -0.24 11.54
CA ALA A 17 -2.59 -1.49 12.31
C ALA A 17 -2.45 -1.30 13.84
N GLY A 18 -2.13 -0.09 14.30
CA GLY A 18 -1.83 0.21 15.70
C GLY A 18 -3.03 0.20 16.65
N ASP A 19 -4.24 -0.05 16.15
CA ASP A 19 -5.48 -0.10 16.95
C ASP A 19 -5.71 -1.45 17.67
N GLY A 20 -4.82 -2.43 17.44
CA GLY A 20 -4.89 -3.76 18.05
C GLY A 20 -5.98 -4.67 17.48
N LYS A 21 -6.56 -4.33 16.33
CA LYS A 21 -7.57 -5.13 15.64
C LYS A 21 -6.99 -5.88 14.45
N GLU A 22 -7.67 -6.95 14.04
CA GLU A 22 -7.37 -7.58 12.77
C GLU A 22 -7.87 -6.73 11.61
N HIS A 23 -6.98 -6.46 10.65
CA HIS A 23 -7.29 -5.75 9.41
C HIS A 23 -6.99 -6.64 8.21
N ARG A 24 -7.85 -6.58 7.19
CA ARG A 24 -7.54 -7.23 5.91
C ARG A 24 -6.54 -6.39 5.15
N ILE A 25 -5.58 -7.05 4.50
CA ILE A 25 -4.58 -6.35 3.69
C ILE A 25 -5.21 -5.50 2.57
N ARG A 26 -6.35 -5.92 2.02
CA ARG A 26 -7.08 -5.14 1.00
C ARG A 26 -7.56 -3.81 1.56
N ASP A 27 -8.04 -3.80 2.79
CA ASP A 27 -8.58 -2.60 3.44
C ASP A 27 -7.42 -1.64 3.78
N ALA A 28 -6.26 -2.17 4.19
CA ALA A 28 -5.04 -1.38 4.35
C ALA A 28 -4.59 -0.74 3.02
N VAL A 29 -4.58 -1.51 1.92
CA VAL A 29 -4.22 -0.99 0.59
C VAL A 29 -5.13 0.17 0.17
N GLU A 30 -6.45 0.02 0.31
CA GLU A 30 -7.37 1.10 -0.03
C GLU A 30 -7.18 2.32 0.88
N LYS A 31 -7.06 2.10 2.18
CA LYS A 31 -6.91 3.19 3.16
C LYS A 31 -5.64 3.99 2.91
N LEU A 32 -4.53 3.32 2.67
CA LEU A 32 -3.26 3.97 2.39
C LEU A 32 -3.26 4.63 1.01
N ALA A 33 -3.92 4.05 0.00
CA ALA A 33 -4.06 4.68 -1.32
C ALA A 33 -4.84 6.01 -1.23
N GLU A 34 -5.85 6.10 -0.37
CA GLU A 34 -6.52 7.36 -0.04
C GLU A 34 -5.60 8.36 0.67
N GLU A 35 -4.83 7.89 1.66
CA GLU A 35 -3.89 8.74 2.42
C GLU A 35 -2.81 9.37 1.52
N PHE A 36 -2.26 8.57 0.60
CA PHE A 36 -1.29 9.04 -0.40
C PHE A 36 -1.93 9.73 -1.61
N ARG A 37 -3.27 9.82 -1.67
CA ARG A 37 -4.03 10.46 -2.75
C ARG A 37 -3.69 9.90 -4.13
N LEU A 38 -3.54 8.58 -4.21
CA LEU A 38 -3.24 7.91 -5.48
C LEU A 38 -4.41 8.02 -6.45
N SER A 39 -4.09 8.35 -7.70
CA SER A 39 -5.05 8.32 -8.81
C SER A 39 -5.48 6.88 -9.14
N GLU A 40 -6.56 6.73 -9.89
CA GLU A 40 -6.95 5.39 -10.38
C GLU A 40 -5.87 4.74 -11.24
N GLU A 41 -5.13 5.54 -12.02
CA GLU A 41 -4.01 5.05 -12.84
C GLU A 41 -2.89 4.52 -11.96
N GLU A 42 -2.49 5.27 -10.94
CA GLU A 42 -1.44 4.88 -9.98
C GLU A 42 -1.85 3.65 -9.15
N ARG A 43 -3.13 3.53 -8.81
CA ARG A 43 -3.71 2.36 -8.11
C ARG A 43 -3.72 1.10 -8.96
N ASN A 44 -3.72 1.23 -10.29
CA ASN A 44 -3.75 0.10 -11.22
C ASN A 44 -2.41 -0.14 -11.92
N GLU A 45 -1.40 0.69 -11.64
CA GLU A 45 -0.08 0.56 -12.26
C GLU A 45 0.59 -0.75 -11.86
N LEU A 46 1.03 -1.51 -12.86
CA LEU A 46 1.65 -2.82 -12.68
C LEU A 46 3.17 -2.70 -12.57
N LEU A 47 3.77 -3.61 -11.81
CA LEU A 47 5.21 -3.83 -11.89
C LEU A 47 5.64 -4.15 -13.33
N PRO A 48 6.91 -3.97 -13.70
CA PRO A 48 7.42 -4.35 -15.02
C PRO A 48 7.17 -5.81 -15.40
N SER A 49 6.98 -6.70 -14.41
CA SER A 49 6.60 -8.09 -14.63
C SER A 49 5.15 -8.29 -15.08
N GLY A 50 4.29 -7.28 -14.97
CA GLY A 50 2.87 -7.31 -15.34
C GLY A 50 1.95 -8.08 -14.38
N GLN A 51 2.48 -8.67 -13.30
CA GLN A 51 1.72 -9.61 -12.47
C GLN A 51 1.04 -8.97 -11.25
N GLN A 52 1.62 -7.90 -10.72
CA GLN A 52 1.16 -7.28 -9.48
C GLN A 52 1.14 -5.78 -9.62
N VAL A 53 0.12 -5.15 -9.03
CA VAL A 53 0.06 -3.71 -8.85
C VAL A 53 1.21 -3.26 -7.95
N ILE A 54 1.92 -2.22 -8.35
CA ILE A 54 3.10 -1.68 -7.63
C ILE A 54 2.72 -1.37 -6.19
N PHE A 55 1.69 -0.54 -5.98
CA PHE A 55 1.33 -0.09 -4.64
C PHE A 55 0.87 -1.24 -3.73
N LYS A 56 0.03 -2.15 -4.23
CA LYS A 56 -0.40 -3.35 -3.51
C LYS A 56 0.80 -4.23 -3.10
N ASN A 57 1.78 -4.38 -4.00
CA ASN A 57 3.01 -5.10 -3.70
C ASN A 57 3.75 -4.41 -2.54
N ARG A 58 3.99 -3.08 -2.60
CA ARG A 58 4.69 -2.35 -1.53
C ARG A 58 4.03 -2.51 -0.16
N VAL A 59 2.70 -2.36 -0.09
CA VAL A 59 1.94 -2.58 1.15
C VAL A 59 2.07 -4.03 1.64
N GLY A 60 2.00 -5.01 0.74
CA GLY A 60 2.18 -6.42 1.09
C GLY A 60 3.57 -6.75 1.64
N TRP A 61 4.64 -6.17 1.09
CA TRP A 61 5.98 -6.34 1.66
C TRP A 61 6.09 -5.66 3.03
N ALA A 62 5.41 -4.54 3.24
CA ALA A 62 5.50 -3.77 4.49
C ALA A 62 4.84 -4.49 5.66
N THR A 63 4.15 -5.61 5.44
CA THR A 63 3.62 -6.48 6.50
C THR A 63 4.61 -7.55 6.95
N LEU A 64 5.76 -7.72 6.26
CA LEU A 64 6.75 -8.77 6.55
C LEU A 64 7.89 -8.31 7.47
N ILE A 65 7.81 -7.09 7.98
CA ILE A 65 8.71 -6.49 8.97
C ILE A 65 8.11 -6.61 10.38
#